data_AF-A0A7Y7IX84-F1
#
_entry.id   AF-A0A7Y7IX84-F1
#
_cell.length_a   1.000
_cell.length_b   1.000
_cell.length_c   1.000
_cell.angle_alpha   90.00
_cell.angle_beta   90.00
_cell.angle_gamma   90.00
#
_symmetry.space_group_name_H-M   'P 1'
#
loop_
_entity.id
_entity.type
_entity.pdbx_description
1 polymer ?
#
loop_
_entity_poly.entity_id
_entity_poly.type
_entity_poly.pdbx_seq_one_letter_code
_entity_poly.pdbx_strand_id
1 'polypeptide(L)' 'LRGSDDALARLAARYRLAYDVTPGPPYRVTHSEALYVFDRGSRARLLISTEHDGNDPAACIAADLDRLLREPGPDVRGA' A
#
# COMPACT_ATOMS: atom_id res chain seq x y z
N LEU A 1 12.25 1.40 -8.97
CA LEU A 1 12.10 1.60 -7.50
C LEU A 1 13.31 2.41 -7.00
N ARG A 2 13.21 3.07 -5.84
CA ARG A 2 14.29 3.90 -5.27
C ARG A 2 14.70 3.35 -3.90
N GLY A 3 15.98 3.41 -3.58
CA GLY A 3 16.56 2.79 -2.37
C GLY A 3 17.52 1.67 -2.73
N SER A 4 18.15 1.07 -1.71
CA SER A 4 18.98 -0.11 -1.91
C SER A 4 18.13 -1.36 -2.10
N ASP A 5 18.68 -2.37 -2.78
CA ASP A 5 18.01 -3.65 -3.01
C ASP A 5 17.54 -4.29 -1.69
N ASP A 6 18.36 -4.25 -0.64
CA ASP A 6 17.99 -4.73 0.69
C ASP A 6 16.82 -3.95 1.30
N ALA A 7 16.78 -2.62 1.12
CA ALA A 7 15.68 -1.81 1.63
C ALA A 7 14.37 -2.15 0.92
N LEU A 8 14.44 -2.36 -0.40
CA LEU A 8 13.30 -2.76 -1.21
C LEU A 8 12.81 -4.17 -0.87
N ALA A 9 13.74 -5.13 -0.72
CA ALA A 9 13.42 -6.50 -0.35
C ALA A 9 12.72 -6.57 1.02
N ARG A 10 13.23 -5.83 2.02
CA ARG A 10 12.58 -5.75 3.35
C ARG A 10 11.18 -5.16 3.28
N LEU A 11 10.99 -4.10 2.49
CA LEU A 11 9.67 -3.46 2.34
C LEU A 11 8.69 -4.41 1.64
N ALA A 12 9.13 -5.05 0.56
CA ALA A 12 8.33 -6.00 -0.19
C ALA A 12 7.93 -7.21 0.66
N ALA A 13 8.86 -7.76 1.46
CA ALA A 13 8.55 -8.84 2.39
C ALA A 13 7.55 -8.41 3.48
N ARG A 14 7.76 -7.24 4.10
CA ARG A 14 6.90 -6.73 5.19
C ARG A 14 5.46 -6.52 4.74
N TYR A 15 5.26 -5.99 3.53
CA TYR A 15 3.95 -5.70 2.97
C TYR A 15 3.55 -6.66 1.87
N ARG A 16 4.17 -7.84 1.78
CA ARG A 16 3.84 -8.88 0.79
C ARG A 16 3.64 -8.33 -0.65
N LEU A 17 4.43 -7.34 -1.03
CA LEU A 17 4.35 -6.69 -2.34
C LEU A 17 5.09 -7.56 -3.36
N ALA A 18 4.41 -8.02 -4.40
CA ALA A 18 5.08 -8.68 -5.50
C ALA A 18 5.62 -7.63 -6.47
N TYR A 19 6.89 -7.75 -6.83
CA TYR A 19 7.49 -6.96 -7.90
C TYR A 19 8.57 -7.77 -8.62
N ASP A 20 8.77 -7.46 -9.88
CA ASP A 20 9.84 -8.01 -10.72
C ASP A 20 10.47 -6.88 -11.56
N VAL A 21 11.77 -6.97 -11.79
CA VAL A 21 12.53 -6.00 -12.58
C VAL A 21 13.22 -6.73 -13.72
N THR A 22 12.88 -6.38 -14.96
CA THR A 22 13.60 -6.81 -16.15
C THR A 22 14.52 -5.68 -16.60
N PRO A 23 15.84 -5.75 -16.30
CA PRO A 23 16.79 -4.75 -16.75
C PRO A 23 17.08 -4.87 -18.25
N GLY A 24 17.61 -3.81 -18.85
CA GLY A 24 17.92 -3.72 -20.28
C GLY A 24 16.95 -2.81 -21.04
N PRO A 25 17.19 -2.50 -22.32
CA PRO A 25 16.29 -1.70 -23.14
C PRO A 25 15.20 -2.58 -23.81
N PRO A 26 13.89 -2.31 -23.60
CA PRO A 26 13.33 -1.30 -22.70
C PRO A 26 13.33 -1.79 -21.25
N TYR A 27 13.58 -0.87 -20.32
CA TYR A 27 13.57 -1.19 -18.90
C TYR A 27 12.13 -1.44 -18.46
N ARG A 28 11.87 -2.60 -17.85
CA ARG A 28 10.52 -3.02 -17.46
C ARG A 28 10.45 -3.38 -15.98
N VAL A 29 9.33 -3.01 -15.37
CA VAL A 29 8.98 -3.39 -14.00
C VAL A 29 7.56 -3.93 -14.01
N THR A 30 7.38 -5.07 -13.36
CA THR A 30 6.06 -5.62 -13.02
C THR A 30 5.85 -5.40 -11.53
N HIS A 31 4.67 -4.96 -11.12
CA HIS A 31 4.35 -4.76 -9.71
C HIS A 31 2.90 -5.13 -9.43
N SER A 32 2.59 -5.50 -8.19
CA SER A 32 1.21 -5.61 -7.74
C SER A 32 0.47 -4.28 -7.85
N GLU A 33 -0.80 -4.36 -8.17
CA GLU A 33 -1.73 -3.25 -8.20
C GLU A 33 -2.43 -3.08 -6.84
N ALA A 34 -1.71 -2.50 -5.89
CA ALA A 34 -2.17 -2.39 -4.51
C ALA A 34 -1.78 -1.06 -3.86
N LEU A 35 -2.71 -0.48 -3.10
CA LEU A 35 -2.45 0.68 -2.24
C LEU A 35 -2.52 0.27 -0.77
N TYR A 36 -1.46 0.58 -0.02
CA TYR A 36 -1.43 0.44 1.44
C TYR A 36 -1.77 1.78 2.10
N VAL A 37 -2.81 1.81 2.92
CA VAL A 37 -3.17 3.01 3.71
C VAL A 37 -2.72 2.82 5.15
N PHE A 38 -2.00 3.82 5.66
CA PHE A 38 -1.48 3.83 7.03
C PHE A 38 -2.24 4.85 7.87
N ASP A 39 -2.50 4.51 9.13
CA ASP A 39 -3.02 5.47 10.09
C ASP A 39 -1.91 6.39 10.64
N ARG A 40 -2.30 7.36 11.48
CA ARG A 40 -1.37 8.28 12.18
C ARG A 40 -0.37 7.56 13.08
N GLY A 41 -0.64 6.33 13.50
CA GLY A 41 0.26 5.49 14.27
C GLY A 41 1.21 4.65 13.40
N SER A 42 1.30 4.91 12.09
CA SER A 42 2.12 4.16 11.14
C SER A 42 1.76 2.68 11.03
N ARG A 43 0.51 2.30 11.35
CA ARG A 43 0.01 0.94 11.18
C ARG A 43 -0.66 0.84 9.81
N ALA A 44 -0.37 -0.21 9.05
CA ALA A 44 -1.13 -0.50 7.83
C ALA A 44 -2.56 -0.92 8.23
N ARG A 45 -3.57 -0.25 7.68
CA ARG A 45 -4.99 -0.47 8.03
C ARG A 45 -5.84 -0.94 6.88
N LEU A 46 -5.50 -0.54 5.66
CA LEU A 46 -6.22 -0.93 4.45
C LEU A 46 -5.23 -1.40 3.39
N LEU A 47 -5.63 -2.44 2.66
CA LEU A 47 -5.04 -2.86 1.40
C LEU A 47 -6.13 -2.72 0.35
N ILE A 48 -5.95 -1.79 -0.58
CA ILE A 48 -6.91 -1.51 -1.65
C ILE A 48 -6.37 -2.15 -2.92
N SER A 49 -7.12 -3.09 -3.48
CA SER A 49 -6.87 -3.59 -4.84
C SER A 49 -7.43 -2.57 -5.84
N THR A 50 -6.68 -2.26 -6.90
CA THR A 50 -7.22 -1.46 -8.01
C THR A 50 -7.90 -2.32 -9.08
N GLU A 51 -7.97 -3.64 -8.87
CA GLU A 51 -8.75 -4.54 -9.72
C GLU A 51 -10.25 -4.26 -9.51
N HIS A 52 -10.91 -3.80 -10.57
CA HIS A 52 -12.30 -3.36 -10.52
C HIS A 52 -13.27 -4.55 -10.66
N ASP A 53 -14.18 -4.69 -9.70
CA ASP A 53 -15.31 -5.61 -9.74
C ASP A 53 -16.57 -4.99 -10.39
N GLY A 54 -16.43 -3.82 -11.03
CA GLY A 54 -17.52 -3.09 -11.67
C GLY A 54 -18.06 -1.90 -10.87
N ASN A 55 -17.58 -1.71 -9.63
CA ASN A 55 -17.86 -0.50 -8.85
C ASN A 55 -16.92 0.67 -9.20
N ASP A 56 -17.36 1.90 -8.90
CA ASP A 56 -16.50 3.09 -8.98
C ASP A 56 -15.39 3.00 -7.91
N PRO A 57 -14.12 2.83 -8.30
CA PRO A 57 -13.01 2.63 -7.37
C PRO A 57 -12.82 3.84 -6.45
N ALA A 58 -13.06 5.06 -6.96
CA ALA A 58 -12.81 6.28 -6.22
C ALA A 58 -13.83 6.42 -5.08
N ALA A 59 -15.09 6.05 -5.33
CA ALA A 59 -16.14 6.03 -4.33
C ALA A 59 -15.86 4.99 -3.22
N CYS A 60 -15.43 3.79 -3.59
CA CYS A 60 -15.06 2.74 -2.62
C CYS A 60 -13.87 3.18 -1.75
N ILE A 61 -12.80 3.71 -2.37
CA ILE A 61 -11.64 4.25 -1.66
C ILE A 61 -12.05 5.37 -0.71
N ALA A 62 -12.89 6.30 -1.15
CA ALA A 62 -13.36 7.40 -0.32
C ALA A 62 -14.13 6.90 0.92
N ALA A 63 -15.03 5.93 0.75
CA ALA A 63 -15.79 5.34 1.85
C ALA A 63 -14.89 4.64 2.89
N ASP A 64 -13.86 3.91 2.43
CA ASP A 64 -12.90 3.26 3.30
C ASP A 64 -12.03 4.25 4.08
N LEU A 65 -11.59 5.34 3.42
CA LEU A 65 -10.85 6.42 4.08
C LEU A 65 -11.72 7.14 5.12
N ASP A 66 -12.97 7.42 4.80
CA ASP A 66 -13.95 8.01 5.71
C ASP A 66 -14.16 7.16 6.96
N ARG A 67 -14.28 5.83 6.79
CA ARG A 67 -14.34 4.90 7.92
C ARG A 67 -13.06 4.97 8.76
N LEU A 68 -11.89 4.95 8.12
CA LEU A 68 -10.60 5.01 8.82
C LEU A 68 -10.43 6.31 9.62
N LEU A 69 -10.97 7.43 9.13
CA LEU A 69 -10.94 8.72 9.85
C LEU A 69 -11.85 8.75 11.08
N ARG A 70 -12.91 7.95 11.10
CA ARG A 70 -13.85 7.85 12.24
C ARG A 70 -13.41 6.84 13.30
N GLU A 71 -12.52 5.91 12.94
CA GLU A 71 -11.94 4.98 13.91
C GLU A 71 -11.05 5.76 14.89
N PRO A 72 -11.25 5.62 16.22
CA PRO A 72 -10.36 6.23 17.19
C PRO A 72 -8.94 5.72 16.93
N GLY A 73 -8.01 6.65 16.68
CA GLY A 73 -6.60 6.33 16.54
C GLY A 73 -6.07 5.67 17.82
N PRO A 74 -5.05 4.80 17.73
CA PRO A 74 -4.44 4.25 18.92
C PRO A 74 -3.98 5.38 19.85
N ASP A 75 -4.22 5.25 21.15
CA ASP A 75 -3.70 6.21 22.14
C ASP A 75 -2.17 6.16 22.12
N VAL A 76 -1.57 7.19 21.53
CA VAL A 76 -0.12 7.34 21.39
C VAL A 76 0.53 8.01 22.61
N ARG A 77 -0.19 8.18 23.73
CA ARG A 77 0.31 8.83 24.96
C ARG A 77 0.96 7.87 25.97
N GLY A 78 1.33 6.65 25.57
CA GLY A 78 1.85 5.63 26.48
C GLY A 78 3.10 4.88 26.00
N ALA A 79 3.95 5.51 25.20
CA ALA A 79 5.25 4.93 24.77
C ALA A 79 6.42 5.71 25.37
#